data_AF-A0A9E3RBS2-F1
#
_entry.id   AF-A0A9E3RBS2-F1
#
_cell.length_a   1.000
_cell.length_b   1.000
_cell.length_c   1.000
_cell.angle_alpha   90.00
_cell.angle_beta   90.00
_cell.angle_gamma   90.00
#
_symmetry.space_group_name_H-M   'P 1'
#
loop_
_entity.id
_entity.type
_entity.pdbx_description
1 polymer ?
#
loop_
_entity_poly.entity_id
_entity_poly.type
_entity_poly.pdbx_seq_one_letter_code
_entity_poly.pdbx_strand_id
1 'polypeptide(L)'
;MAPSAESHLLAPPFGLSPGNDARLLGFLKDEDWASAMTVLRDELGAERKNGKLLVLLAHCRFRDAQETMSDHRLAACQEALGLLDQAGDAGFPYDALMPFREQVETTLAEETAHELEVLAKLPAPGQPLQSVDVETLEEAGYLLWEREPLRAAELFHEAAERVKAKSGLRGFHLELQSGRCLAHGGAFERAKPVLELALSISLETEGLSTLRASLESAAAALLEHASGDEFRAVWALAAERGRALGFEFPAVWPNQEALLTRCLAVGERALARQVARTIEDGRPVLSRALEARLRSVRAEA
;
A
#
# COMPACT_ATOMS: atom_id res chain seq x y z
N MET A 1 29.15 15.13 -26.69
CA MET A 1 27.90 14.46 -26.27
C MET A 1 28.30 13.13 -25.67
N ALA A 2 28.34 13.03 -24.35
CA ALA A 2 28.56 11.75 -23.68
C ALA A 2 27.25 10.94 -23.75
N PRO A 3 27.28 9.63 -24.03
CA PRO A 3 26.09 8.80 -23.90
C PRO A 3 25.64 8.81 -22.43
N SER A 4 24.34 9.00 -22.20
CA SER A 4 23.77 9.01 -20.86
C SER A 4 23.98 7.65 -20.18
N ALA A 5 24.55 7.66 -18.97
CA ALA A 5 24.82 6.45 -18.19
C ALA A 5 23.53 5.66 -17.87
N GLU A 6 22.37 6.31 -17.85
CA GLU A 6 21.05 5.69 -17.70
C GLU A 6 20.73 4.68 -18.83
N SER A 7 21.25 4.90 -20.04
CA SER A 7 20.97 4.03 -21.20
C SER A 7 21.58 2.63 -21.08
N HIS A 8 22.57 2.43 -20.19
CA HIS A 8 23.28 1.15 -20.08
C HIS A 8 22.76 0.25 -18.96
N LEU A 9 22.11 0.82 -17.94
CA LEU A 9 21.64 0.12 -16.74
C LEU A 9 20.25 -0.52 -16.95
N LEU A 10 19.38 0.20 -17.65
CA LEU A 10 18.02 -0.24 -18.02
C LEU A 10 17.97 -0.99 -19.37
N ALA A 11 19.11 -1.19 -20.02
CA ALA A 11 19.17 -1.90 -21.29
C ALA A 11 19.18 -3.43 -21.10
N PRO A 12 18.37 -4.18 -21.87
CA PRO A 12 18.45 -5.62 -21.95
C PRO A 12 19.76 -6.06 -22.63
N PRO A 13 20.22 -7.31 -22.43
CA PRO A 13 19.60 -8.33 -21.58
C PRO A 13 19.82 -8.07 -20.08
N PHE A 14 18.86 -8.47 -19.25
CA PHE A 14 18.94 -8.31 -17.79
C PHE A 14 19.54 -9.54 -17.10
N GLY A 15 19.68 -10.65 -17.85
CA GLY A 15 20.22 -11.90 -17.35
C GLY A 15 19.15 -12.85 -16.80
N LEU A 16 17.88 -12.62 -17.15
CA LEU A 16 16.77 -13.54 -16.85
C LEU A 16 16.60 -14.56 -17.97
N SER A 17 15.68 -15.52 -17.76
CA SER A 17 15.22 -16.39 -18.84
C SER A 17 14.66 -15.54 -20.01
N PRO A 18 14.78 -15.96 -21.28
CA PRO A 18 14.37 -15.14 -22.42
C PRO A 18 12.92 -14.64 -22.34
N GLY A 19 12.01 -15.45 -21.77
CA GLY A 19 10.63 -15.04 -21.54
C GLY A 19 10.48 -13.96 -20.46
N ASN A 20 11.25 -14.05 -19.37
CA ASN A 20 11.18 -13.07 -18.28
C ASN A 20 11.92 -11.77 -18.62
N ASP A 21 13.00 -11.84 -19.38
CA ASP A 21 13.69 -10.65 -19.92
C ASP A 21 12.76 -9.86 -20.85
N ALA A 22 12.03 -10.54 -21.75
CA ALA A 22 11.07 -9.90 -22.65
C ALA A 22 9.87 -9.30 -21.90
N ARG A 23 9.34 -10.02 -20.89
CA ARG A 23 8.24 -9.53 -20.04
C ARG A 23 8.66 -8.30 -19.23
N LEU A 24 9.80 -8.36 -18.56
CA LEU A 24 10.34 -7.24 -17.79
C LEU A 24 10.57 -6.02 -18.69
N LEU A 25 11.13 -6.21 -19.88
CA LEU A 25 11.30 -5.12 -20.85
C LEU A 25 9.96 -4.50 -21.28
N GLY A 26 8.91 -5.30 -21.43
CA GLY A 26 7.56 -4.81 -21.69
C GLY A 26 7.06 -3.88 -20.59
N PHE A 27 7.07 -4.35 -19.35
CA PHE A 27 6.60 -3.54 -18.20
C PHE A 27 7.41 -2.27 -18.00
N LEU A 28 8.74 -2.31 -18.17
CA LEU A 28 9.59 -1.12 -18.08
C LEU A 28 9.28 -0.09 -19.17
N LYS A 29 8.87 -0.52 -20.38
CA LYS A 29 8.48 0.39 -21.48
C LYS A 29 7.11 0.99 -21.28
N ASP A 30 6.20 0.23 -20.68
CA ASP A 30 4.83 0.66 -20.40
C ASP A 30 4.74 1.42 -19.06
N GLU A 31 5.87 1.63 -18.37
CA GLU A 31 5.95 2.26 -17.04
C GLU A 31 5.08 1.55 -15.98
N ASP A 32 4.82 0.25 -16.17
CA ASP A 32 4.13 -0.60 -15.20
C ASP A 32 5.12 -1.08 -14.13
N TRP A 33 5.49 -0.16 -13.23
CA TRP A 33 6.47 -0.39 -12.18
C TRP A 33 6.05 -1.50 -11.21
N ALA A 34 4.76 -1.60 -10.90
CA ALA A 34 4.22 -2.61 -10.00
C ALA A 34 4.42 -4.04 -10.55
N SER A 35 4.10 -4.26 -11.83
CA SER A 35 4.34 -5.53 -12.50
C SER A 35 5.83 -5.84 -12.65
N ALA A 36 6.64 -4.84 -13.00
CA ALA A 36 8.10 -4.98 -13.08
C ALA A 36 8.71 -5.40 -11.74
N MET A 37 8.31 -4.78 -10.63
CA MET A 37 8.76 -5.13 -9.28
C MET A 37 8.40 -6.57 -8.92
N THR A 38 7.21 -7.05 -9.32
CA THR A 38 6.78 -8.42 -9.04
C THR A 38 7.68 -9.44 -9.74
N VAL A 39 7.97 -9.22 -11.03
CA VAL A 39 8.90 -10.07 -11.79
C VAL A 39 10.30 -10.05 -11.15
N LEU A 40 10.82 -8.86 -10.82
CA LEU A 40 12.15 -8.72 -10.25
C LEU A 40 12.29 -9.41 -8.88
N ARG A 41 11.29 -9.27 -8.00
CA ARG A 41 11.30 -9.92 -6.67
C ARG A 41 11.28 -11.45 -6.78
N ASP A 42 10.50 -12.00 -7.71
CA ASP A 42 10.45 -13.45 -7.93
C ASP A 42 11.77 -14.03 -8.48
N GLU A 43 12.48 -13.27 -9.31
CA GLU A 43 13.75 -13.69 -9.89
C GLU A 43 14.93 -13.51 -8.92
N LEU A 44 14.95 -12.45 -8.11
CA LEU A 44 15.97 -12.23 -7.09
C LEU A 44 15.88 -13.27 -5.94
N GLY A 45 14.67 -13.74 -5.65
CA GLY A 45 14.43 -14.68 -4.55
C GLY A 45 14.94 -14.18 -3.20
N ALA A 46 15.20 -15.10 -2.27
CA ALA A 46 15.69 -14.75 -0.92
C ALA A 46 17.17 -14.39 -0.89
N GLU A 47 17.98 -14.90 -1.83
CA GLU A 47 19.44 -14.74 -1.80
C GLU A 47 19.92 -13.40 -2.37
N ARG A 48 19.13 -12.73 -3.22
CA ARG A 48 19.39 -11.36 -3.71
C ARG A 48 20.81 -11.14 -4.24
N LYS A 49 21.36 -12.06 -5.03
CA LYS A 49 22.78 -12.02 -5.45
C LYS A 49 23.06 -11.28 -6.77
N ASN A 50 22.03 -10.84 -7.50
CA ASN A 50 22.22 -10.20 -8.80
C ASN A 50 22.15 -8.67 -8.67
N GLY A 51 23.33 -8.03 -8.65
CA GLY A 51 23.45 -6.58 -8.52
C GLY A 51 22.66 -5.80 -9.58
N LYS A 52 22.65 -6.24 -10.85
CA LYS A 52 21.89 -5.54 -11.91
C LYS A 52 20.38 -5.57 -11.63
N LEU A 53 19.85 -6.71 -11.21
CA LEU A 53 18.42 -6.83 -10.87
C LEU A 53 18.06 -6.07 -9.59
N LEU A 54 18.98 -5.97 -8.62
CA LEU A 54 18.79 -5.16 -7.41
C LEU A 54 18.68 -3.68 -7.75
N VAL A 55 19.54 -3.16 -8.65
CA VAL A 55 19.44 -1.77 -9.11
C VAL A 55 18.15 -1.54 -9.87
N LEU A 56 17.74 -2.47 -10.74
CA LEU A 56 16.44 -2.39 -11.43
C LEU A 56 15.26 -2.38 -10.47
N LEU A 57 15.31 -3.20 -9.41
CA LEU A 57 14.27 -3.22 -8.39
C LEU A 57 14.23 -1.91 -7.60
N ALA A 58 15.39 -1.37 -7.23
CA ALA A 58 15.50 -0.05 -6.59
C ALA A 58 14.92 1.06 -7.48
N HIS A 59 15.22 1.02 -8.78
CA HIS A 59 14.68 1.96 -9.76
C HIS A 59 13.16 1.88 -9.87
N CYS A 60 12.61 0.67 -10.07
CA CYS A 60 11.16 0.49 -10.17
C CYS A 60 10.46 0.95 -8.88
N ARG A 61 11.02 0.62 -7.71
CA ARG A 61 10.46 1.02 -6.42
C ARG A 61 10.43 2.53 -6.22
N PHE A 62 11.50 3.21 -6.62
CA PHE A 62 11.62 4.65 -6.55
C PHE A 62 10.66 5.35 -7.51
N ARG A 63 10.58 4.90 -8.78
CA ARG A 63 9.68 5.46 -9.80
C ARG A 63 8.20 5.27 -9.44
N ASP A 64 7.83 4.08 -8.98
CA ASP A 64 6.47 3.77 -8.53
C ASP A 64 6.01 4.77 -7.45
N ALA A 65 6.86 5.05 -6.46
CA ALA A 65 6.55 6.00 -5.40
C ALA A 65 6.50 7.46 -5.87
N GLN A 66 7.35 7.84 -6.83
CA GLN A 66 7.31 9.19 -7.41
C GLN A 66 6.03 9.47 -8.20
N GLU A 67 5.51 8.45 -8.89
CA GLU A 67 4.41 8.61 -9.85
C GLU A 67 3.04 8.30 -9.26
N THR A 68 2.95 7.38 -8.31
CA THR A 68 1.65 6.82 -7.88
C THR A 68 1.38 6.89 -6.37
N MET A 69 2.41 7.02 -5.53
CA MET A 69 2.28 6.90 -4.06
C MET A 69 3.12 7.94 -3.32
N SER A 70 2.68 9.22 -3.34
CA SER A 70 3.36 10.34 -2.66
C SER A 70 3.67 10.05 -1.18
N ASP A 71 2.74 9.37 -0.51
CA ASP A 71 2.78 9.13 0.94
C ASP A 71 3.77 8.00 1.32
N HIS A 72 4.26 7.25 0.34
CA HIS A 72 5.22 6.17 0.52
C HIS A 72 6.62 6.52 0.02
N ARG A 73 6.87 7.77 -0.40
CA ARG A 73 8.16 8.19 -0.98
C ARG A 73 9.33 7.99 -0.03
N LEU A 74 9.18 8.34 1.24
CA LEU A 74 10.25 8.16 2.23
C LEU A 74 10.63 6.68 2.40
N ALA A 75 9.65 5.81 2.61
CA ALA A 75 9.86 4.36 2.72
C ALA A 75 10.45 3.77 1.42
N ALA A 76 10.01 4.25 0.26
CA ALA A 76 10.53 3.83 -1.04
C ALA A 76 12.00 4.21 -1.23
N CYS A 77 12.39 5.43 -0.83
CA CYS A 77 13.78 5.87 -0.90
C CYS A 77 14.67 5.03 0.02
N GLN A 78 14.23 4.77 1.25
CA GLN A 78 14.97 3.91 2.18
C GLN A 78 15.13 2.47 1.65
N GLU A 79 14.06 1.89 1.09
CA GLU A 79 14.12 0.56 0.45
C GLU A 79 15.07 0.57 -0.75
N ALA A 80 14.99 1.60 -1.61
CA ALA A 80 15.84 1.74 -2.78
C ALA A 80 17.33 1.86 -2.38
N LEU A 81 17.68 2.69 -1.39
CA LEU A 81 19.06 2.78 -0.90
C LEU A 81 19.58 1.45 -0.36
N GLY A 82 18.75 0.73 0.43
CA GLY A 82 19.12 -0.60 0.93
C GLY A 82 19.33 -1.62 -0.20
N LEU A 83 18.59 -1.52 -1.30
CA LEU A 83 18.79 -2.34 -2.50
C LEU A 83 20.05 -1.96 -3.26
N LEU A 84 20.41 -0.67 -3.32
CA LEU A 84 21.65 -0.20 -3.94
C LEU A 84 22.89 -0.62 -3.13
N ASP A 85 22.82 -0.59 -1.80
CA ASP A 85 23.87 -1.13 -0.92
C ASP A 85 24.08 -2.63 -1.21
N GLN A 86 23.00 -3.41 -1.24
CA GLN A 86 23.05 -4.84 -1.60
C GLN A 86 23.62 -5.07 -3.02
N ALA A 87 23.34 -4.16 -3.97
CA ALA A 87 23.89 -4.27 -5.31
C ALA A 87 25.41 -4.05 -5.32
N GLY A 88 25.90 -3.08 -4.54
CA GLY A 88 27.33 -2.84 -4.33
C GLY A 88 28.02 -4.05 -3.70
N ASP A 89 27.42 -4.63 -2.65
CA ASP A 89 27.91 -5.85 -1.99
C ASP A 89 27.94 -7.05 -2.94
N ALA A 90 27.00 -7.12 -3.88
CA ALA A 90 26.95 -8.13 -4.94
C ALA A 90 27.96 -7.86 -6.09
N GLY A 91 28.81 -6.83 -5.97
CA GLY A 91 29.88 -6.51 -6.91
C GLY A 91 29.45 -5.63 -8.08
N PHE A 92 28.30 -4.95 -8.01
CA PHE A 92 27.91 -4.00 -9.04
C PHE A 92 28.81 -2.75 -9.01
N PRO A 93 29.25 -2.21 -10.16
CA PRO A 93 30.22 -1.11 -10.18
C PRO A 93 29.70 0.16 -9.49
N TYR A 94 30.45 0.64 -8.50
CA TYR A 94 30.10 1.82 -7.70
C TYR A 94 29.84 3.06 -8.57
N ASP A 95 30.73 3.36 -9.52
CA ASP A 95 30.60 4.52 -10.42
C ASP A 95 29.30 4.52 -11.24
N ALA A 96 28.74 3.34 -11.50
CA ALA A 96 27.46 3.20 -12.19
C ALA A 96 26.24 3.35 -11.25
N LEU A 97 26.41 3.08 -9.95
CA LEU A 97 25.36 3.27 -8.93
C LEU A 97 25.21 4.74 -8.55
N MET A 98 26.32 5.47 -8.47
CA MET A 98 26.38 6.78 -7.83
C MET A 98 25.37 7.81 -8.33
N PRO A 99 25.18 8.02 -9.64
CA PRO A 99 24.21 9.01 -10.11
C PRO A 99 22.79 8.72 -9.62
N PHE A 100 22.38 7.45 -9.63
CA PHE A 100 21.06 7.05 -9.16
C PHE A 100 20.97 7.12 -7.62
N ARG A 101 22.04 6.71 -6.91
CA ARG A 101 22.10 6.82 -5.46
C ARG A 101 21.94 8.27 -4.99
N GLU A 102 22.70 9.19 -5.57
CA GLU A 102 22.65 10.63 -5.24
C GLU A 102 21.26 11.22 -5.45
N GLN A 103 20.57 10.79 -6.50
CA GLN A 103 19.18 11.18 -6.75
C GLN A 103 18.25 10.69 -5.61
N VAL A 104 18.35 9.42 -5.24
CA VAL A 104 17.52 8.84 -4.16
C VAL A 104 17.84 9.48 -2.81
N GLU A 105 19.11 9.76 -2.51
CA GLU A 105 19.55 10.44 -1.28
C GLU A 105 19.03 11.88 -1.20
N THR A 106 19.03 12.60 -2.32
CA THR A 106 18.50 13.96 -2.39
C THR A 106 17.00 13.97 -2.09
N THR A 107 16.22 13.10 -2.76
CA THR A 107 14.79 12.97 -2.48
C THR A 107 14.52 12.51 -1.05
N LEU A 108 15.29 11.56 -0.51
CA LEU A 108 15.16 11.14 0.88
C LEU A 108 15.38 12.31 1.85
N ALA A 109 16.38 13.15 1.60
CA ALA A 109 16.65 14.31 2.44
C ALA A 109 15.51 15.33 2.41
N GLU A 110 14.93 15.59 1.23
CA GLU A 110 13.76 16.47 1.06
C GLU A 110 12.54 15.93 1.81
N GLU A 111 12.19 14.66 1.61
CA GLU A 111 11.05 14.02 2.28
C GLU A 111 11.26 13.95 3.81
N THR A 112 12.50 13.69 4.25
CA THR A 112 12.84 13.68 5.69
C THR A 112 12.72 15.08 6.30
N ALA A 113 13.19 16.12 5.59
CA ALA A 113 13.07 17.49 6.05
C ALA A 113 11.60 17.91 6.17
N HIS A 114 10.78 17.54 5.18
CA HIS A 114 9.34 17.78 5.19
C HIS A 114 8.64 17.07 6.35
N GLU A 115 8.93 15.77 6.55
CA GLU A 115 8.41 15.01 7.68
C GLU A 115 8.75 15.68 9.02
N LEU A 116 10.03 16.05 9.22
CA LEU A 116 10.48 16.72 10.44
C LEU A 116 9.79 18.07 10.63
N GLU A 117 9.56 18.84 9.56
CA GLU A 117 8.86 20.13 9.62
C GLU A 117 7.41 19.95 10.09
N VAL A 118 6.69 18.98 9.52
CA VAL A 118 5.29 18.68 9.88
C VAL A 118 5.23 18.19 11.33
N LEU A 119 6.07 17.23 11.70
CA LEU A 119 6.06 16.65 13.05
C LEU A 119 6.53 17.65 14.13
N ALA A 120 7.38 18.62 13.79
CA ALA A 120 7.79 19.68 14.72
C ALA A 120 6.66 20.65 15.08
N LYS A 121 5.61 20.74 14.26
CA LYS A 121 4.40 21.54 14.55
C LYS A 121 3.51 20.86 15.59
N LEU A 122 3.71 19.57 15.85
CA LEU A 122 2.93 18.83 16.83
C LEU A 122 3.45 19.06 18.24
N PRO A 123 2.56 19.20 19.24
CA PRO A 123 2.97 19.15 20.63
C PRO A 123 3.40 17.73 21.01
N ALA A 124 4.06 17.60 22.16
CA ALA A 124 4.45 16.31 22.70
C ALA A 124 3.24 15.37 22.89
N PRO A 125 3.40 14.04 22.77
CA PRO A 125 2.31 13.09 22.99
C PRO A 125 1.56 13.34 24.31
N GLY A 126 0.22 13.32 24.25
CA GLY A 126 -0.66 13.58 25.39
C GLY A 126 -0.88 15.06 25.73
N GLN A 127 -0.27 16.00 25.02
CA GLN A 127 -0.57 17.43 25.14
C GLN A 127 -1.74 17.85 24.23
N PRO A 128 -2.45 18.94 24.57
CA PRO A 128 -3.57 19.42 23.76
C PRO A 128 -3.16 19.83 22.33
N LEU A 129 -3.93 19.39 21.33
CA LEU A 129 -3.68 19.67 19.90
C LEU A 129 -4.27 21.00 19.40
N GLN A 130 -4.85 21.81 20.28
CA GLN A 130 -5.73 22.95 19.96
C GLN A 130 -5.12 23.99 19.00
N SER A 131 -3.79 24.16 19.00
CA SER A 131 -3.07 25.12 18.17
C SER A 131 -2.65 24.60 16.79
N VAL A 132 -2.77 23.30 16.52
CA VAL A 132 -2.36 22.67 15.25
C VAL A 132 -3.53 22.72 14.28
N ASP A 133 -3.39 23.14 13.03
CA ASP A 133 -4.51 23.17 12.08
C ASP A 133 -4.88 21.76 11.54
N VAL A 134 -6.03 21.64 10.86
CA VAL A 134 -6.57 20.36 10.38
C VAL A 134 -5.67 19.70 9.33
N GLU A 135 -5.06 20.50 8.44
CA GLU A 135 -4.20 20.00 7.36
C GLU A 135 -2.93 19.38 7.96
N THR A 136 -2.29 20.09 8.91
CA THR A 136 -1.14 19.57 9.65
C THR A 136 -1.48 18.30 10.43
N LEU A 137 -2.68 18.20 11.04
CA LEU A 137 -3.11 17.00 11.77
C LEU A 137 -3.30 15.80 10.83
N GLU A 138 -3.94 16.01 9.68
CA GLU A 138 -4.17 14.97 8.67
C GLU A 138 -2.83 14.47 8.10
N GLU A 139 -1.96 15.39 7.68
CA GLU A 139 -0.65 15.06 7.11
C GLU A 139 0.24 14.31 8.13
N ALA A 140 0.32 14.79 9.37
CA ALA A 140 1.01 14.10 10.43
C ALA A 140 0.43 12.70 10.70
N GLY A 141 -0.89 12.53 10.58
CA GLY A 141 -1.55 11.23 10.67
C GLY A 141 -1.02 10.25 9.63
N TYR A 142 -0.92 10.67 8.37
CA TYR A 142 -0.35 9.84 7.29
C TYR A 142 1.16 9.61 7.43
N LEU A 143 1.91 10.52 8.04
CA LEU A 143 3.34 10.27 8.29
C LEU A 143 3.56 9.24 9.42
N LEU A 144 2.63 9.15 10.37
CA LEU A 144 2.79 8.32 11.58
C LEU A 144 2.07 6.97 11.52
N TRP A 145 1.16 6.73 10.58
CA TRP A 145 0.24 5.58 10.64
C TRP A 145 0.93 4.20 10.76
N GLU A 146 2.07 3.98 10.10
CA GLU A 146 2.81 2.71 10.19
C GLU A 146 3.65 2.59 11.48
N ARG A 147 4.21 3.71 11.95
CA ARG A 147 5.20 3.73 13.06
C ARG A 147 4.57 3.94 14.43
N GLU A 148 3.57 4.81 14.50
CA GLU A 148 2.83 5.18 15.70
C GLU A 148 1.30 5.18 15.42
N PRO A 149 0.71 4.03 15.05
CA PRO A 149 -0.69 3.96 14.61
C PRO A 149 -1.69 4.53 15.61
N LEU A 150 -1.50 4.30 16.91
CA LEU A 150 -2.42 4.84 17.92
C LEU A 150 -2.36 6.37 18.00
N ARG A 151 -1.18 6.96 17.78
CA ARG A 151 -1.02 8.41 17.75
C ARG A 151 -1.60 8.99 16.46
N ALA A 152 -1.35 8.35 15.31
CA ALA A 152 -1.98 8.73 14.05
C ALA A 152 -3.52 8.71 14.18
N ALA A 153 -4.08 7.71 14.87
CA ALA A 153 -5.51 7.65 15.13
C ALA A 153 -6.04 8.86 15.93
N GLU A 154 -5.30 9.32 16.93
CA GLU A 154 -5.65 10.51 17.73
C GLU A 154 -5.64 11.78 16.86
N LEU A 155 -4.64 11.94 15.99
CA LEU A 155 -4.53 13.08 15.09
C LEU A 155 -5.70 13.13 14.09
N PHE A 156 -6.00 12.00 13.44
CA PHE A 156 -7.14 11.91 12.52
C PHE A 156 -8.48 12.14 13.22
N HIS A 157 -8.64 11.64 14.45
CA HIS A 157 -9.87 11.86 15.22
C HIS A 157 -10.06 13.35 15.54
N GLU A 158 -9.02 14.03 16.01
CA GLU A 158 -9.05 15.46 16.31
C GLU A 158 -9.34 16.29 15.05
N ALA A 159 -8.73 15.93 13.92
CA ALA A 159 -8.99 16.56 12.63
C ALA A 159 -10.47 16.40 12.22
N ALA A 160 -11.03 15.20 12.37
CA ALA A 160 -12.42 14.91 12.04
C ALA A 160 -13.42 15.74 12.86
N GLU A 161 -13.21 15.83 14.18
CA GLU A 161 -14.08 16.61 15.07
C GLU A 161 -14.07 18.11 14.73
N ARG A 162 -12.93 18.63 14.26
CA ARG A 162 -12.83 20.03 13.80
C ARG A 162 -13.52 20.29 12.48
N VAL A 163 -13.39 19.37 11.53
CA VAL A 163 -14.13 19.45 10.26
C VAL A 163 -15.64 19.47 10.53
N LYS A 164 -16.09 18.59 11.41
CA LYS A 164 -17.49 18.51 11.88
C LYS A 164 -17.94 19.79 12.56
N ALA A 165 -17.15 20.35 13.46
CA ALA A 165 -17.47 21.60 14.14
C ALA A 165 -17.55 22.81 13.18
N LYS A 166 -16.68 22.86 12.16
CA LYS A 166 -16.59 24.00 11.23
C LYS A 166 -17.65 23.97 10.12
N SER A 167 -17.88 22.80 9.54
CA SER A 167 -18.71 22.66 8.33
C SER A 167 -20.08 22.04 8.59
N GLY A 168 -20.28 21.41 9.76
CA GLY A 168 -21.45 20.57 10.04
C GLY A 168 -21.47 19.25 9.26
N LEU A 169 -20.57 19.08 8.26
CA LEU A 169 -20.37 17.84 7.54
C LEU A 169 -19.48 16.92 8.36
N ARG A 170 -19.78 15.64 8.32
CA ARG A 170 -18.98 14.65 9.02
C ARG A 170 -17.60 14.58 8.34
N GLY A 171 -16.52 14.67 9.11
CA GLY A 171 -15.15 14.44 8.63
C GLY A 171 -14.92 12.95 8.35
N PHE A 172 -15.81 12.31 7.59
CA PHE A 172 -15.98 10.86 7.53
C PHE A 172 -14.71 10.13 7.09
N HIS A 173 -14.01 10.66 6.09
CA HIS A 173 -12.72 10.13 5.65
C HIS A 173 -11.71 10.10 6.80
N LEU A 174 -11.60 11.18 7.57
CA LEU A 174 -10.69 11.29 8.72
C LEU A 174 -11.10 10.37 9.86
N GLU A 175 -12.40 10.26 10.17
CA GLU A 175 -12.90 9.29 11.15
C GLU A 175 -12.53 7.86 10.74
N LEU A 176 -12.65 7.54 9.46
CA LEU A 176 -12.29 6.24 8.92
C LEU A 176 -10.77 6.00 8.98
N GLN A 177 -9.93 6.99 8.65
CA GLN A 177 -8.48 6.84 8.84
C GLN A 177 -8.13 6.62 10.31
N SER A 178 -8.79 7.31 11.23
CA SER A 178 -8.64 7.08 12.68
C SER A 178 -9.00 5.63 13.05
N GLY A 179 -10.15 5.13 12.58
CA GLY A 179 -10.59 3.76 12.80
C GLY A 179 -9.59 2.72 12.27
N ARG A 180 -9.04 2.94 11.06
CA ARG A 180 -8.01 2.06 10.48
C ARG A 180 -6.74 2.05 11.31
N CYS A 181 -6.28 3.21 11.76
CA CYS A 181 -5.10 3.34 12.60
C CYS A 181 -5.31 2.66 13.97
N LEU A 182 -6.51 2.75 14.56
CA LEU A 182 -6.85 2.02 15.78
C LEU A 182 -6.80 0.51 15.59
N ALA A 183 -7.36 -0.01 14.50
CA ALA A 183 -7.33 -1.43 14.19
C ALA A 183 -5.88 -1.92 14.00
N HIS A 184 -5.09 -1.19 13.20
CA HIS A 184 -3.68 -1.49 12.97
C HIS A 184 -2.84 -1.45 14.26
N GLY A 185 -3.12 -0.49 15.15
CA GLY A 185 -2.47 -0.35 16.45
C GLY A 185 -2.95 -1.33 17.52
N GLY A 186 -3.78 -2.32 17.17
CA GLY A 186 -4.27 -3.36 18.10
C GLY A 186 -5.43 -2.93 19.00
N ALA A 187 -5.99 -1.74 18.81
CA ALA A 187 -7.13 -1.20 19.55
C ALA A 187 -8.46 -1.46 18.84
N PHE A 188 -8.68 -2.69 18.36
CA PHE A 188 -9.82 -3.03 17.49
C PHE A 188 -11.19 -2.72 18.11
N GLU A 189 -11.38 -2.96 19.42
CA GLU A 189 -12.65 -2.64 20.09
C GLU A 189 -13.02 -1.15 20.00
N ARG A 190 -12.02 -0.26 19.94
CA ARG A 190 -12.23 1.19 19.72
C ARG A 190 -12.47 1.50 18.23
N ALA A 191 -11.86 0.74 17.34
CA ALA A 191 -12.01 0.90 15.89
C ALA A 191 -13.39 0.45 15.39
N LYS A 192 -13.88 -0.68 15.91
CA LYS A 192 -15.04 -1.41 15.40
C LYS A 192 -16.28 -0.54 15.19
N PRO A 193 -16.73 0.30 16.15
CA PRO A 193 -17.93 1.13 15.94
C PRO A 193 -17.80 2.10 14.76
N VAL A 194 -16.61 2.66 14.55
CA VAL A 194 -16.35 3.61 13.46
C VAL A 194 -16.32 2.88 12.11
N LEU A 195 -15.69 1.71 12.06
CA LEU A 195 -15.62 0.89 10.85
C LEU A 195 -16.99 0.32 10.44
N GLU A 196 -17.80 -0.14 11.40
CA GLU A 196 -19.18 -0.60 11.15
C GLU A 196 -20.06 0.55 10.66
N LEU A 197 -19.90 1.73 11.28
CA LEU A 197 -20.58 2.93 10.85
C LEU A 197 -20.19 3.31 9.42
N ALA A 198 -18.91 3.19 9.07
CA ALA A 198 -18.44 3.42 7.70
C ALA A 198 -19.12 2.51 6.66
N LEU A 199 -19.33 1.24 6.97
CA LEU A 199 -20.04 0.32 6.06
C LEU A 199 -21.55 0.52 6.03
N SER A 200 -22.13 1.10 7.09
CA SER A 200 -23.58 1.28 7.20
C SER A 200 -24.12 2.56 6.56
N ILE A 201 -23.27 3.57 6.30
CA ILE A 201 -23.69 4.85 5.69
C ILE A 201 -24.33 4.61 4.31
N SER A 202 -25.49 5.26 4.10
CA SER A 202 -26.23 5.19 2.84
C SER A 202 -25.44 5.90 1.74
N LEU A 203 -25.24 5.18 0.63
CA LEU A 203 -24.34 5.56 -0.45
C LEU A 203 -24.92 6.62 -1.42
N GLU A 204 -26.13 7.11 -1.16
CA GLU A 204 -26.80 8.07 -2.07
C GLU A 204 -26.48 9.53 -1.72
N THR A 205 -25.89 9.82 -0.57
CA THR A 205 -25.82 11.18 0.00
C THR A 205 -24.49 11.91 -0.11
N GLU A 206 -23.35 11.27 -0.42
CA GLU A 206 -22.03 11.92 -0.28
C GLU A 206 -21.00 11.60 -1.39
N GLY A 207 -21.26 11.87 -2.68
CA GLY A 207 -20.19 12.00 -3.69
C GLY A 207 -19.13 10.88 -3.75
N LEU A 208 -19.54 9.62 -3.53
CA LEU A 208 -18.73 8.51 -3.01
C LEU A 208 -17.67 7.87 -3.93
N SER A 209 -17.49 8.36 -5.16
CA SER A 209 -16.48 7.79 -6.07
C SER A 209 -15.06 7.83 -5.49
N THR A 210 -14.76 8.85 -4.68
CA THR A 210 -13.46 9.05 -4.00
C THR A 210 -13.30 8.21 -2.73
N LEU A 211 -14.38 7.63 -2.17
CA LEU A 211 -14.36 6.89 -0.90
C LEU A 211 -14.37 5.38 -1.07
N ARG A 212 -14.40 4.87 -2.31
CA ARG A 212 -14.41 3.43 -2.62
C ARG A 212 -13.27 2.67 -1.93
N ALA A 213 -12.04 3.14 -2.09
CA ALA A 213 -10.86 2.49 -1.52
C ALA A 213 -10.90 2.52 0.02
N SER A 214 -11.39 3.62 0.60
CA SER A 214 -11.53 3.76 2.05
C SER A 214 -12.57 2.79 2.61
N LEU A 215 -13.74 2.67 1.99
CA LEU A 215 -14.79 1.72 2.39
C LEU A 215 -14.32 0.27 2.29
N GLU A 216 -13.64 -0.09 1.21
CA GLU A 216 -13.09 -1.43 1.06
C GLU A 216 -12.04 -1.73 2.14
N SER A 217 -11.20 -0.76 2.48
CA SER A 217 -10.23 -0.86 3.56
C SER A 217 -10.91 -1.00 4.93
N ALA A 218 -12.05 -0.34 5.14
CA ALA A 218 -12.86 -0.50 6.35
C ALA A 218 -13.39 -1.94 6.49
N ALA A 219 -13.93 -2.49 5.40
CA ALA A 219 -14.37 -3.88 5.36
C ALA A 219 -13.23 -4.86 5.61
N ALA A 220 -12.07 -4.64 4.99
CA ALA A 220 -10.90 -5.47 5.18
C ALA A 220 -10.46 -5.50 6.66
N ALA A 221 -10.40 -4.34 7.32
CA ALA A 221 -10.07 -4.24 8.74
C ALA A 221 -11.09 -4.95 9.65
N LEU A 222 -12.40 -4.88 9.35
CA LEU A 222 -13.41 -5.64 10.10
C LEU A 222 -13.27 -7.15 9.90
N LEU A 223 -13.04 -7.59 8.66
CA LEU A 223 -12.90 -9.01 8.30
C LEU A 223 -11.65 -9.66 8.88
N GLU A 224 -10.59 -8.89 9.13
CA GLU A 224 -9.38 -9.36 9.81
C GLU A 224 -9.68 -9.90 11.21
N HIS A 225 -10.66 -9.31 11.90
CA HIS A 225 -11.04 -9.69 13.26
C HIS A 225 -12.32 -10.55 13.34
N ALA A 226 -13.16 -10.53 12.32
CA ALA A 226 -14.41 -11.30 12.30
C ALA A 226 -14.20 -12.80 12.03
N SER A 227 -15.10 -13.66 12.53
CA SER A 227 -15.13 -15.10 12.22
C SER A 227 -16.57 -15.63 12.14
N GLY A 228 -16.77 -16.79 11.52
CA GLY A 228 -18.08 -17.44 11.44
C GLY A 228 -19.16 -16.55 10.80
N ASP A 229 -20.31 -16.42 11.47
CA ASP A 229 -21.44 -15.64 10.97
C ASP A 229 -21.15 -14.14 10.86
N GLU A 230 -20.35 -13.59 11.78
CA GLU A 230 -19.93 -12.19 11.72
C GLU A 230 -19.10 -11.92 10.45
N PHE A 231 -18.17 -12.81 10.13
CA PHE A 231 -17.35 -12.70 8.93
C PHE A 231 -18.23 -12.69 7.66
N ARG A 232 -19.18 -13.61 7.58
CA ARG A 232 -20.11 -13.71 6.44
C ARG A 232 -21.02 -12.49 6.33
N ALA A 233 -21.49 -11.94 7.45
CA ALA A 233 -22.33 -10.75 7.48
C ALA A 233 -21.58 -9.52 6.98
N VAL A 234 -20.36 -9.29 7.50
CA VAL A 234 -19.50 -8.18 7.06
C VAL A 234 -19.15 -8.32 5.57
N TRP A 235 -18.83 -9.54 5.12
CA TRP A 235 -18.55 -9.81 3.70
C TRP A 235 -19.74 -9.47 2.80
N ALA A 236 -20.94 -9.93 3.17
CA ALA A 236 -22.15 -9.70 2.41
C ALA A 236 -22.46 -8.20 2.30
N LEU A 237 -22.32 -7.47 3.40
CA LEU A 237 -22.49 -6.02 3.44
C LEU A 237 -21.46 -5.30 2.55
N ALA A 238 -20.18 -5.66 2.66
CA ALA A 238 -19.12 -5.08 1.82
C ALA A 238 -19.38 -5.32 0.32
N ALA A 239 -19.82 -6.52 -0.04
CA ALA A 239 -20.17 -6.86 -1.42
C ALA A 239 -21.42 -6.12 -1.92
N GLU A 240 -22.44 -5.94 -1.07
CA GLU A 240 -23.61 -5.12 -1.40
C GLU A 240 -23.22 -3.66 -1.67
N ARG A 241 -22.41 -3.08 -0.77
CA ARG A 241 -21.90 -1.71 -0.92
C ARG A 241 -21.02 -1.57 -2.16
N GLY A 242 -20.18 -2.56 -2.44
CA GLY A 242 -19.39 -2.60 -3.67
C GLY A 242 -20.26 -2.54 -4.92
N ARG A 243 -21.30 -3.38 -4.99
CA ARG A 243 -22.23 -3.39 -6.12
C ARG A 243 -22.95 -2.05 -6.29
N ALA A 244 -23.38 -1.43 -5.21
CA ALA A 244 -24.02 -0.11 -5.24
C ALA A 244 -23.07 1.00 -5.75
N LEU A 245 -21.76 0.84 -5.53
CA LEU A 245 -20.70 1.72 -6.05
C LEU A 245 -20.14 1.29 -7.40
N GLY A 246 -20.74 0.28 -8.05
CA GLY A 246 -20.34 -0.18 -9.38
C GLY A 246 -19.07 -1.02 -9.42
N PHE A 247 -18.73 -1.75 -8.34
CA PHE A 247 -17.59 -2.67 -8.34
C PHE A 247 -17.86 -4.01 -7.65
N GLU A 248 -17.03 -5.00 -7.98
CA GLU A 248 -17.03 -6.29 -7.29
C GLU A 248 -16.03 -6.29 -6.13
N PHE A 249 -16.50 -6.58 -4.92
CA PHE A 249 -15.66 -6.69 -3.73
C PHE A 249 -15.01 -8.08 -3.64
N PRO A 250 -13.70 -8.19 -3.31
CA PRO A 250 -12.73 -7.10 -3.14
C PRO A 250 -12.08 -6.65 -4.47
N ALA A 251 -11.92 -5.34 -4.67
CA ALA A 251 -11.33 -4.77 -5.88
C ALA A 251 -9.92 -4.20 -5.70
N VAL A 252 -9.54 -3.80 -4.49
CA VAL A 252 -8.23 -3.20 -4.19
C VAL A 252 -7.20 -4.32 -4.00
N TRP A 253 -6.16 -4.33 -4.83
CA TRP A 253 -5.20 -5.43 -4.90
C TRP A 253 -4.58 -5.81 -3.53
N PRO A 254 -4.04 -4.87 -2.71
CA PRO A 254 -3.58 -5.22 -1.37
C PRO A 254 -4.63 -5.93 -0.50
N ASN A 255 -5.88 -5.49 -0.57
CA ASN A 255 -6.98 -6.08 0.20
C ASN A 255 -7.32 -7.48 -0.31
N GLN A 256 -7.25 -7.74 -1.62
CA GLN A 256 -7.52 -9.08 -2.17
C GLN A 256 -6.59 -10.14 -1.58
N GLU A 257 -5.28 -9.87 -1.46
CA GLU A 257 -4.33 -10.84 -0.91
C GLU A 257 -4.53 -11.09 0.58
N ALA A 258 -4.75 -10.00 1.33
CA ALA A 258 -5.05 -10.06 2.76
C ALA A 258 -6.35 -10.86 3.00
N LEU A 259 -7.40 -10.57 2.23
CA LEU A 259 -8.69 -11.24 2.32
C LEU A 259 -8.64 -12.69 1.84
N LEU A 260 -7.83 -13.03 0.82
CA LEU A 260 -7.61 -14.42 0.43
C LEU A 260 -7.01 -15.21 1.60
N THR A 261 -5.96 -14.67 2.22
CA THR A 261 -5.30 -15.27 3.38
C THR A 261 -6.28 -15.40 4.54
N ARG A 262 -7.09 -14.37 4.79
CA ARG A 262 -8.09 -14.37 5.86
C ARG A 262 -9.18 -15.41 5.62
N CYS A 263 -9.76 -15.49 4.42
CA CYS A 263 -10.78 -16.47 4.08
C CYS A 263 -10.29 -17.90 4.32
N LEU A 264 -9.05 -18.20 3.93
CA LEU A 264 -8.42 -19.49 4.18
C LEU A 264 -8.26 -19.75 5.69
N ALA A 265 -7.80 -18.76 6.45
CA ALA A 265 -7.60 -18.89 7.90
C ALA A 265 -8.91 -19.15 8.67
N VAL A 266 -10.03 -18.56 8.24
CA VAL A 266 -11.36 -18.77 8.87
C VAL A 266 -12.16 -19.92 8.25
N GLY A 267 -11.60 -20.65 7.27
CA GLY A 267 -12.25 -21.79 6.62
C GLY A 267 -13.33 -21.43 5.59
N GLU A 268 -13.43 -20.16 5.18
CA GLU A 268 -14.41 -19.66 4.21
C GLU A 268 -13.96 -19.95 2.77
N ARG A 269 -13.93 -21.23 2.40
CA ARG A 269 -13.41 -21.71 1.10
C ARG A 269 -14.16 -21.19 -0.12
N ALA A 270 -15.47 -20.95 -0.01
CA ALA A 270 -16.24 -20.39 -1.11
C ALA A 270 -15.80 -18.96 -1.44
N LEU A 271 -15.60 -18.14 -0.40
CA LEU A 271 -15.13 -16.77 -0.52
C LEU A 271 -13.67 -16.73 -0.96
N ALA A 272 -12.80 -17.60 -0.42
CA ALA A 272 -11.42 -17.72 -0.88
C ALA A 272 -11.32 -18.01 -2.39
N ARG A 273 -12.21 -18.86 -2.94
CA ARG A 273 -12.28 -19.14 -4.38
C ARG A 273 -12.79 -17.94 -5.19
N GLN A 274 -13.75 -17.18 -4.66
CA GLN A 274 -14.20 -15.95 -5.32
C GLN A 274 -13.03 -14.96 -5.43
N VAL A 275 -12.34 -14.68 -4.32
CA VAL A 275 -11.19 -13.77 -4.30
C VAL A 275 -10.08 -14.25 -5.23
N ALA A 276 -9.79 -15.55 -5.25
CA ALA A 276 -8.80 -16.14 -6.13
C ALA A 276 -9.10 -15.85 -7.62
N ARG A 277 -10.37 -15.99 -8.04
CA ARG A 277 -10.78 -15.66 -9.41
C ARG A 277 -10.63 -14.16 -9.70
N THR A 278 -11.06 -13.30 -8.78
CA THR A 278 -10.91 -11.85 -8.95
C THR A 278 -9.44 -11.44 -9.09
N ILE A 279 -8.53 -12.08 -8.36
CA ILE A 279 -7.08 -11.87 -8.49
C ILE A 279 -6.59 -12.35 -9.86
N GLU A 280 -6.98 -13.55 -10.29
CA GLU A 280 -6.55 -14.14 -11.57
C GLU A 280 -7.06 -13.36 -12.79
N ASP A 281 -8.29 -12.85 -12.73
CA ASP A 281 -8.90 -12.09 -13.83
C ASP A 281 -8.40 -10.64 -13.89
N GLY A 282 -7.99 -10.08 -12.75
CA GLY A 282 -7.69 -8.65 -12.60
C GLY A 282 -6.22 -8.27 -12.65
N ARG A 283 -5.28 -9.23 -12.58
CA ARG A 283 -3.84 -8.92 -12.48
C ARG A 283 -3.03 -9.41 -13.68
N PRO A 284 -2.23 -8.54 -14.32
CA PRO A 284 -1.39 -8.93 -15.44
C PRO A 284 -0.22 -9.83 -15.03
N VAL A 285 0.23 -9.73 -13.76
CA VAL A 285 1.32 -10.53 -13.19
C VAL A 285 0.95 -10.96 -11.77
N LEU A 286 1.25 -12.22 -11.46
CA LEU A 286 1.12 -12.79 -10.12
C LEU A 286 2.51 -13.18 -9.62
N SER A 287 2.78 -12.93 -8.33
CA SER A 287 4.02 -13.42 -7.72
C SER A 287 3.98 -14.95 -7.61
N ARG A 288 5.13 -15.62 -7.66
CA ARG A 288 5.22 -17.08 -7.48
C ARG A 288 4.58 -17.55 -6.17
N ALA A 289 4.71 -16.74 -5.10
CA ALA A 289 4.09 -17.02 -3.81
C ALA A 289 2.55 -16.96 -3.88
N LEU A 290 2.01 -15.95 -4.55
CA LEU A 290 0.57 -15.82 -4.77
C LEU A 290 0.05 -16.93 -5.69
N GLU A 291 0.76 -17.25 -6.78
CA GLU A 291 0.43 -18.38 -7.65
C GLU A 291 0.41 -19.73 -6.91
N ALA A 292 1.37 -19.98 -6.02
CA ALA A 292 1.36 -21.17 -5.17
C ALA A 292 0.13 -21.23 -4.27
N ARG A 293 -0.28 -20.10 -3.69
CA ARG A 293 -1.46 -19.99 -2.84
C ARG A 293 -2.77 -20.13 -3.63
N LEU A 294 -2.85 -19.55 -4.83
CA LEU A 294 -4.01 -19.73 -5.72
C LEU A 294 -4.13 -21.18 -6.19
N ARG A 295 -3.01 -21.88 -6.40
CA ARG A 295 -3.01 -23.32 -6.70
C ARG A 295 -3.52 -24.16 -5.53
N SER A 296 -3.15 -23.85 -4.28
CA SER A 296 -3.68 -24.59 -3.13
C SER A 296 -5.19 -24.40 -2.97
N VAL A 297 -5.70 -23.20 -3.22
CA VAL A 297 -7.15 -22.91 -3.22
C VAL A 297 -7.89 -23.74 -4.29
N ARG A 298 -7.27 -23.95 -5.46
CA ARG A 298 -7.81 -24.78 -6.55
C ARG A 298 -7.77 -26.28 -6.25
N ALA A 299 -6.69 -26.76 -5.63
CA ALA A 299 -6.49 -28.18 -5.36
C ALA A 299 -7.44 -28.74 -4.29
N GLU A 300 -8.04 -27.87 -3.47
CA GLU A 300 -9.04 -28.23 -2.46
C GLU A 300 -10.50 -28.19 -2.97
N ALA A 301 -10.72 -27.95 -4.27
CA ALA A 301 -12.03 -27.90 -4.92
C ALA A 301 -12.40 -29.26 -5.56
#